data_AF-A0A6L6HQ60-F1
#
_entry.id   AF-A0A6L6HQ60-F1
#
_cell.length_a   1.000
_cell.length_b   1.000
_cell.length_c   1.000
_cell.angle_alpha   90.00
_cell.angle_beta   90.00
_cell.angle_gamma   90.00
#
_symmetry.space_group_name_H-M   'P 1'
#
loop_
_entity.id
_entity.type
_entity.pdbx_description
1 polymer ?
#
loop_
_entity_poly.entity_id
_entity_poly.type
_entity_poly.pdbx_seq_one_letter_code
_entity_poly.pdbx_strand_id
1 'polypeptide(L)'
;MSRPSTSTLLALALASLCALPVQAQTDTPFLAADVEAASYDGGDLPSGRSALTTKVQVLLDRSGISPGVIDGFKGGMSQSALMAFERRSGLPIDGVMDPHVWNLLQSFAAQSATQDYTITAEDAQGLVDAIPTDYAEKAQMPAMAHTSVAERLGERFHMDEKFIAFLNPGTDLVPGATIKVINTGSRMRGTVARILVDVNTRRVAGFDADGKLLVDYPATIGSSATPSPSGSHHVAKVALNPNYTYDPRKNFQQGDNDKVLVVPPGPNAPVGTVWIGLSKPTYGIHGTPTPSQLFRNQSMGCVRLTNWDAEELAHMVRVNTTAVEFLPAGVTIADATGAADAASAPAEPLETPAAATPAAPAPAEPLDYTDPLAAKRAPAEAVYENTSEEEADTLAPPADPLSDALSGALRDSFVVPPVAGQP
;
A
#
# COMPACT_ATOMS: atom_id res chain seq x y z
N MET A 1 -43.90 -69.60 -15.09
CA MET A 1 -44.45 -68.88 -13.92
C MET A 1 -43.47 -67.76 -13.60
N SER A 2 -43.58 -66.59 -14.22
CA SER A 2 -44.46 -65.45 -13.89
C SER A 2 -43.97 -64.60 -12.71
N ARG A 3 -43.18 -63.54 -13.05
CA ARG A 3 -43.14 -62.16 -12.49
C ARG A 3 -42.65 -61.92 -11.03
N PRO A 4 -42.27 -60.67 -10.62
CA PRO A 4 -41.91 -59.45 -11.39
C PRO A 4 -40.73 -58.57 -10.83
N SER A 5 -40.25 -57.66 -11.69
CA SER A 5 -39.97 -56.22 -11.50
C SER A 5 -39.49 -55.66 -10.14
N THR A 6 -38.37 -54.93 -10.17
CA THR A 6 -38.31 -53.55 -9.63
C THR A 6 -37.20 -52.76 -10.35
N SER A 7 -37.59 -51.88 -11.28
CA SER A 7 -36.73 -50.82 -11.81
C SER A 7 -36.87 -49.59 -10.93
N THR A 8 -35.80 -49.19 -10.25
CA THR A 8 -35.72 -47.92 -9.53
C THR A 8 -35.19 -46.86 -10.48
N LEU A 9 -36.07 -45.98 -10.97
CA LEU A 9 -35.71 -44.75 -11.68
C LEU A 9 -35.24 -43.72 -10.65
N LEU A 10 -33.94 -43.44 -10.63
CA LEU A 10 -33.38 -42.31 -9.89
C LEU A 10 -33.47 -41.07 -10.80
N ALA A 11 -34.42 -40.18 -10.52
CA ALA A 11 -34.51 -38.88 -11.18
C ALA A 11 -33.45 -37.95 -10.59
N LEU A 12 -32.40 -37.63 -11.35
CA LEU A 12 -31.52 -36.50 -11.04
C LEU A 12 -32.28 -35.20 -11.29
N ALA A 13 -32.64 -34.49 -10.22
CA ALA A 13 -33.02 -33.09 -10.30
C ALA A 13 -31.74 -32.25 -10.44
N LEU A 14 -31.45 -31.76 -11.65
CA LEU A 14 -30.45 -30.71 -11.85
C LEU A 14 -30.99 -29.40 -11.25
N ALA A 15 -30.47 -29.00 -10.10
CA ALA A 15 -30.61 -27.64 -9.62
C ALA A 15 -29.69 -26.74 -10.46
N SER A 16 -30.25 -26.03 -11.43
CA SER A 16 -29.54 -24.95 -12.11
C SER A 16 -29.31 -23.81 -11.12
N LEU A 17 -28.09 -23.71 -10.59
CA LEU A 17 -27.58 -22.46 -10.00
C LEU A 17 -27.51 -21.45 -11.15
N CYS A 18 -28.46 -20.51 -11.21
CA CYS A 18 -28.26 -19.27 -11.95
C CYS A 18 -27.15 -18.50 -11.24
N ALA A 19 -25.92 -18.60 -11.73
CA ALA A 19 -24.88 -17.65 -11.40
C ALA A 19 -25.34 -16.27 -11.88
N LEU A 20 -25.59 -15.35 -10.94
CA LEU A 20 -25.75 -13.95 -11.29
C LEU A 20 -24.43 -13.48 -11.90
N PRO A 21 -24.45 -12.71 -13.01
CA PRO A 21 -23.22 -12.16 -13.55
C PRO A 21 -22.61 -11.22 -12.50
N VAL A 22 -21.38 -11.53 -12.07
CA VAL A 22 -20.51 -10.57 -11.39
C VAL A 22 -20.39 -9.38 -12.34
N GLN A 23 -20.99 -8.24 -11.97
CA GLN A 23 -20.78 -7.01 -12.70
C GLN A 23 -19.30 -6.67 -12.53
N ALA A 24 -18.55 -6.75 -13.63
CA ALA A 24 -17.17 -6.31 -13.67
C ALA A 24 -17.11 -4.87 -13.13
N GLN A 25 -16.31 -4.66 -12.09
CA GLN A 25 -16.11 -3.36 -11.49
C GLN A 25 -15.47 -2.45 -12.55
N THR A 26 -16.27 -1.57 -13.15
CA THR A 26 -15.82 -0.74 -14.27
C THR A 26 -14.92 0.37 -13.73
N ASP A 27 -13.61 0.23 -13.91
CA ASP A 27 -12.64 1.33 -13.77
C ASP A 27 -13.00 2.40 -14.79
N THR A 28 -13.77 3.40 -14.35
CA THR A 28 -14.10 4.53 -15.20
C THR A 28 -12.83 5.36 -15.36
N PRO A 29 -12.33 5.58 -16.59
CA PRO A 29 -11.13 6.39 -16.79
C PRO A 29 -11.31 7.80 -16.22
N PHE A 30 -10.29 8.31 -15.53
CA PHE A 30 -10.25 9.69 -15.05
C PHE A 30 -8.83 10.25 -15.17
N LEU A 31 -8.73 11.57 -15.17
CA LEU A 31 -7.50 12.32 -15.31
C LEU A 31 -7.14 13.04 -13.99
N ALA A 32 -5.93 13.59 -13.94
CA ALA A 32 -5.48 14.39 -12.81
C ALA A 32 -6.43 15.56 -12.47
N ALA A 33 -7.05 16.19 -13.48
CA ALA A 33 -8.02 17.26 -13.27
C ALA A 33 -9.27 16.79 -12.51
N ASP A 34 -9.70 15.53 -12.73
CA ASP A 34 -10.82 14.93 -12.02
C ASP A 34 -10.46 14.66 -10.56
N VAL A 35 -9.19 14.28 -10.28
CA VAL A 35 -8.68 14.16 -8.91
C VAL A 35 -8.71 15.51 -8.19
N GLU A 36 -8.31 16.59 -8.85
CA GLU A 36 -8.40 17.94 -8.25
C GLU A 36 -9.86 18.34 -7.97
N ALA A 37 -10.75 18.11 -8.94
CA ALA A 37 -12.15 18.49 -8.87
C ALA A 37 -12.98 17.60 -7.94
N ALA A 38 -12.52 16.40 -7.62
CA ALA A 38 -13.26 15.45 -6.79
C ALA A 38 -13.63 16.08 -5.44
N SER A 39 -14.91 15.95 -5.10
CA SER A 39 -15.46 16.39 -3.82
C SER A 39 -16.30 15.25 -3.26
N TYR A 40 -16.34 15.18 -1.94
CA TYR A 40 -17.26 14.30 -1.25
C TYR A 40 -18.70 14.80 -1.39
N ASP A 41 -19.60 13.92 -1.82
CA ASP A 41 -21.03 14.19 -2.05
C ASP A 41 -21.96 13.30 -1.19
N GLY A 42 -21.39 12.48 -0.30
CA GLY A 42 -22.10 11.61 0.63
C GLY A 42 -21.84 10.12 0.38
N GLY A 43 -22.23 9.28 1.34
CA GLY A 43 -21.96 7.83 1.28
C GLY A 43 -20.49 7.48 1.56
N ASP A 44 -20.12 6.22 1.38
CA ASP A 44 -18.72 5.80 1.51
C ASP A 44 -17.97 6.00 0.18
N LEU A 45 -16.64 5.80 0.17
CA LEU A 45 -15.85 5.81 -1.07
C LEU A 45 -16.45 4.87 -2.13
N PRO A 46 -16.39 5.24 -3.42
CA PRO A 46 -16.85 4.37 -4.50
C PRO A 46 -16.12 3.03 -4.50
N SER A 47 -16.82 1.96 -4.91
CA SER A 47 -16.15 0.72 -5.27
C SER A 47 -15.28 0.93 -6.51
N GLY A 48 -14.18 0.20 -6.62
CA GLY A 48 -13.24 0.34 -7.72
C GLY A 48 -12.33 1.56 -7.60
N ARG A 49 -11.70 1.88 -8.73
CA ARG A 49 -10.80 3.03 -8.81
C ARG A 49 -11.60 4.31 -9.01
N SER A 50 -11.33 5.34 -8.22
CA SER A 50 -11.99 6.63 -8.40
C SER A 50 -11.07 7.83 -8.12
N ALA A 51 -11.41 8.96 -8.73
CA ALA A 51 -10.74 10.24 -8.48
C ALA A 51 -10.90 10.70 -7.02
N LEU A 52 -12.07 10.48 -6.42
CA LEU A 52 -12.33 10.79 -5.01
C LEU A 52 -11.46 9.93 -4.08
N THR A 53 -11.38 8.62 -4.32
CA THR A 53 -10.51 7.74 -3.54
C THR A 53 -9.04 8.13 -3.67
N THR A 54 -8.60 8.46 -4.89
CA THR A 54 -7.24 8.97 -5.12
C THR A 54 -7.00 10.23 -4.27
N LYS A 55 -7.90 11.21 -4.33
CA LYS A 55 -7.77 12.44 -3.54
C LYS A 55 -7.71 12.16 -2.05
N VAL A 56 -8.57 11.28 -1.53
CA VAL A 56 -8.56 10.89 -0.12
C VAL A 56 -7.24 10.22 0.27
N GLN A 57 -6.70 9.30 -0.54
CA GLN A 57 -5.39 8.70 -0.32
C GLN A 57 -4.26 9.76 -0.26
N VAL A 58 -4.26 10.75 -1.15
CA VAL A 58 -3.27 11.86 -1.11
C VAL A 58 -3.38 12.68 0.18
N LEU A 59 -4.60 13.00 0.61
CA LEU A 59 -4.82 13.80 1.83
C LEU A 59 -4.42 13.01 3.09
N LEU A 60 -4.66 11.70 3.10
CA LEU A 60 -4.20 10.79 4.16
C LEU A 60 -2.67 10.76 4.22
N ASP A 61 -1.99 10.54 3.09
CA ASP A 61 -0.53 10.52 2.97
C ASP A 61 0.09 11.80 3.55
N ARG A 62 -0.39 12.96 3.11
CA ARG A 62 0.03 14.28 3.61
C ARG A 62 -0.25 14.54 5.09
N SER A 63 -1.21 13.82 5.67
CA SER A 63 -1.53 13.96 7.08
C SER A 63 -0.54 13.24 7.99
N GLY A 64 0.36 12.42 7.43
CA GLY A 64 1.20 11.48 8.17
C GLY A 64 0.51 10.14 8.43
N ILE A 65 -0.60 9.87 7.74
CA ILE A 65 -1.34 8.61 7.82
C ILE A 65 -1.27 7.97 6.44
N SER A 66 -0.18 7.26 6.20
CA SER A 66 0.10 6.67 4.89
C SER A 66 -1.05 5.71 4.48
N PRO A 67 -1.59 5.83 3.26
CA PRO A 67 -2.47 4.81 2.68
C PRO A 67 -1.67 3.63 2.11
N GLY A 68 -0.33 3.66 2.23
CA GLY A 68 0.56 2.79 1.49
C GLY A 68 0.67 3.31 0.06
N VAL A 69 0.44 2.44 -0.91
CA VAL A 69 0.49 2.81 -2.32
C VAL A 69 -0.77 3.57 -2.73
N ILE A 70 -0.61 4.71 -3.42
CA ILE A 70 -1.71 5.46 -4.01
C ILE A 70 -2.05 4.87 -5.38
N ASP A 71 -3.22 4.27 -5.47
CA ASP A 71 -3.72 3.52 -6.64
C ASP A 71 -5.15 3.89 -7.03
N GLY A 72 -5.81 4.75 -6.24
CA GLY A 72 -7.19 5.16 -6.41
C GLY A 72 -8.24 4.12 -6.01
N PHE A 73 -7.87 2.97 -5.45
CA PHE A 73 -8.81 1.91 -5.06
C PHE A 73 -9.25 2.03 -3.60
N LYS A 74 -10.54 1.78 -3.38
CA LYS A 74 -11.08 1.56 -2.03
C LYS A 74 -10.80 0.12 -1.59
N GLY A 75 -9.54 -0.16 -1.24
CA GLY A 75 -9.09 -1.44 -0.72
C GLY A 75 -8.86 -1.44 0.79
N GLY A 76 -8.40 -2.58 1.31
CA GLY A 76 -8.11 -2.75 2.74
C GLY A 76 -7.09 -1.75 3.28
N MET A 77 -6.09 -1.34 2.49
CA MET A 77 -5.11 -0.32 2.92
C MET A 77 -5.79 1.05 3.10
N SER A 78 -6.60 1.49 2.12
CA SER A 78 -7.38 2.73 2.22
C SER A 78 -8.32 2.74 3.42
N GLN A 79 -9.04 1.63 3.66
CA GLN A 79 -9.91 1.49 4.83
C GLN A 79 -9.10 1.57 6.15
N SER A 80 -7.96 0.86 6.23
CA SER A 80 -7.11 0.91 7.43
C SER A 80 -6.53 2.31 7.71
N ALA A 81 -6.26 3.08 6.66
CA ALA A 81 -5.79 4.46 6.78
C ALA A 81 -6.90 5.41 7.24
N LEU A 82 -8.14 5.22 6.77
CA LEU A 82 -9.31 5.94 7.29
C LEU A 82 -9.51 5.66 8.78
N MET A 83 -9.46 4.39 9.22
CA MET A 83 -9.53 4.02 10.64
C MET A 83 -8.44 4.70 11.47
N ALA A 84 -7.21 4.75 10.96
CA ALA A 84 -6.11 5.44 11.64
C ALA A 84 -6.33 6.97 11.73
N PHE A 85 -6.91 7.57 10.68
CA PHE A 85 -7.26 8.98 10.65
C PHE A 85 -8.41 9.34 11.59
N GLU A 86 -9.46 8.53 11.63
CA GLU A 86 -10.56 8.63 12.59
C GLU A 86 -10.04 8.55 14.02
N ARG A 87 -9.22 7.53 14.33
CA ARG A 87 -8.60 7.34 15.64
C ARG A 87 -7.78 8.56 16.07
N ARG A 88 -6.97 9.13 15.17
CA ARG A 88 -6.21 10.35 15.45
C ARG A 88 -7.11 11.55 15.72
N SER A 89 -8.23 11.61 15.00
CA SER A 89 -9.17 12.73 15.01
C SER A 89 -10.22 12.65 16.12
N GLY A 90 -10.29 11.52 16.83
CA GLY A 90 -11.33 11.28 17.84
C GLY A 90 -12.71 11.02 17.24
N LEU A 91 -12.77 10.48 16.02
CA LEU A 91 -14.00 10.07 15.35
C LEU A 91 -14.31 8.59 15.63
N PRO A 92 -15.54 8.12 15.37
CA PRO A 92 -15.83 6.69 15.32
C PRO A 92 -14.87 5.96 14.36
N ILE A 93 -14.32 4.82 14.79
CA ILE A 93 -13.28 4.08 14.05
C ILE A 93 -13.94 2.97 13.20
N ASP A 94 -14.60 3.34 12.12
CA ASP A 94 -15.30 2.41 11.21
C ASP A 94 -14.62 2.27 9.83
N GLY A 95 -13.66 3.15 9.52
CA GLY A 95 -12.95 3.18 8.25
C GLY A 95 -13.82 3.58 7.07
N VAL A 96 -14.93 4.27 7.34
CA VAL A 96 -15.92 4.68 6.34
C VAL A 96 -15.76 6.16 6.08
N MET A 97 -15.72 6.52 4.80
CA MET A 97 -15.70 7.92 4.44
C MET A 97 -17.02 8.60 4.81
N ASP A 98 -16.95 9.67 5.59
CA ASP A 98 -18.11 10.43 6.03
C ASP A 98 -17.85 11.97 5.95
N PRO A 99 -18.87 12.82 6.18
CA PRO A 99 -18.68 14.27 6.17
C PRO A 99 -17.66 14.78 7.19
N HIS A 100 -17.50 14.14 8.36
CA HIS A 100 -16.56 14.55 9.40
C HIS A 100 -15.12 14.28 8.99
N VAL A 101 -14.84 13.07 8.48
CA VAL A 101 -13.55 12.67 7.92
C VAL A 101 -13.18 13.61 6.78
N TRP A 102 -14.11 13.85 5.84
CA TRP A 102 -13.88 14.76 4.72
C TRP A 102 -13.48 16.15 5.20
N ASN A 103 -14.28 16.75 6.08
CA ASN A 103 -14.04 18.10 6.58
C ASN A 103 -12.67 18.24 7.26
N LEU A 104 -12.21 17.23 8.00
CA LEU A 104 -10.89 17.23 8.62
C LEU A 104 -9.76 17.05 7.59
N LEU A 105 -9.94 16.19 6.59
CA LEU A 105 -8.97 15.99 5.51
C LEU A 105 -8.72 17.25 4.69
N GLN A 106 -9.71 18.16 4.60
CA GLN A 106 -9.54 19.44 3.89
C GLN A 106 -8.40 20.30 4.45
N SER A 107 -7.97 20.11 5.70
CA SER A 107 -6.80 20.79 6.26
C SER A 107 -5.48 20.41 5.54
N PHE A 108 -5.45 19.30 4.82
CA PHE A 108 -4.31 18.81 4.04
C PHE A 108 -4.45 19.08 2.52
N ALA A 109 -5.53 19.77 2.11
CA ALA A 109 -5.85 20.05 0.72
C ALA A 109 -5.33 21.42 0.21
N ALA A 110 -4.41 22.06 0.95
CA ALA A 110 -3.89 23.39 0.62
C ALA A 110 -3.07 23.43 -0.69
N GLN A 111 -2.49 22.29 -1.09
CA GLN A 111 -1.77 22.12 -2.35
C GLN A 111 -2.58 21.20 -3.28
N SER A 112 -2.46 21.39 -4.59
CA SER A 112 -3.03 20.48 -5.59
C SER A 112 -2.62 19.03 -5.33
N ALA A 113 -3.54 18.08 -5.45
CA ALA A 113 -3.30 16.65 -5.17
C ALA A 113 -2.28 16.04 -6.14
N THR A 114 -2.21 16.58 -7.34
CA THR A 114 -1.32 16.19 -8.43
C THR A 114 -0.40 17.34 -8.81
N GLN A 115 0.71 17.03 -9.48
CA GLN A 115 1.66 18.01 -10.01
C GLN A 115 2.25 17.53 -11.32
N ASP A 116 2.77 18.48 -12.10
CA ASP A 116 3.58 18.18 -13.27
C ASP A 116 4.98 17.72 -12.88
N TYR A 117 5.45 16.69 -13.56
CA TYR A 117 6.81 16.18 -13.44
C TYR A 117 7.37 15.85 -14.82
N THR A 118 8.52 16.46 -15.16
CA THR A 118 9.27 16.10 -16.36
C THR A 118 10.26 15.00 -16.00
N ILE A 119 10.09 13.82 -16.60
CA ILE A 119 10.99 12.68 -16.40
C ILE A 119 12.39 13.07 -16.84
N THR A 120 13.37 12.92 -15.95
CA THR A 120 14.75 13.32 -16.25
C THR A 120 15.55 12.14 -16.81
N ALA A 121 16.75 12.42 -17.33
CA ALA A 121 17.65 11.36 -17.77
C ALA A 121 18.08 10.46 -16.60
N GLU A 122 18.24 11.02 -15.40
CA GLU A 122 18.60 10.30 -14.18
C GLU A 122 17.52 9.29 -13.76
N ASP A 123 16.24 9.56 -14.05
CA ASP A 123 15.17 8.62 -13.73
C ASP A 123 15.27 7.31 -14.52
N ALA A 124 15.87 7.36 -15.72
CA ALA A 124 16.12 6.19 -16.56
C ALA A 124 17.53 5.59 -16.40
N GLN A 125 18.37 6.16 -15.54
CA GLN A 125 19.73 5.66 -15.30
C GLN A 125 19.76 4.57 -14.21
N GLY A 126 20.70 3.64 -14.35
CA GLY A 126 20.97 2.61 -13.34
C GLY A 126 19.82 1.64 -13.10
N LEU A 127 18.91 1.49 -14.07
CA LEU A 127 17.88 0.46 -14.05
C LEU A 127 18.50 -0.91 -14.36
N VAL A 128 17.85 -1.97 -13.88
CA VAL A 128 18.19 -3.37 -14.18
C VAL A 128 17.03 -4.05 -14.89
N ASP A 129 17.30 -4.97 -15.82
CA ASP A 129 16.22 -5.57 -16.63
C ASP A 129 15.22 -6.37 -15.78
N ALA A 130 15.71 -7.05 -14.74
CA ALA A 130 14.91 -7.82 -13.81
C ALA A 130 15.66 -8.06 -12.50
N ILE A 131 14.89 -8.40 -11.46
CA ILE A 131 15.42 -8.89 -10.18
C ILE A 131 15.28 -10.41 -10.16
N PRO A 132 16.37 -11.19 -10.12
CA PRO A 132 16.30 -12.64 -10.03
C PRO A 132 15.68 -13.06 -8.71
N THR A 133 15.08 -14.24 -8.66
CA THR A 133 14.49 -14.79 -7.42
C THR A 133 15.53 -15.49 -6.55
N ASP A 134 16.55 -16.08 -7.18
CA ASP A 134 17.63 -16.82 -6.52
C ASP A 134 18.62 -15.90 -5.79
N TYR A 135 18.98 -16.26 -4.55
CA TYR A 135 19.88 -15.43 -3.72
C TYR A 135 21.33 -15.42 -4.22
N ALA A 136 21.84 -16.48 -4.83
CA ALA A 136 23.17 -16.47 -5.41
C ALA A 136 23.23 -15.57 -6.65
N GLU A 137 22.19 -15.57 -7.48
CA GLU A 137 22.05 -14.64 -8.60
C GLU A 137 21.93 -13.19 -8.12
N LYS A 138 21.08 -12.91 -7.13
CA LYS A 138 20.99 -11.57 -6.50
C LYS A 138 22.34 -11.09 -5.98
N ALA A 139 23.13 -11.98 -5.36
CA ALA A 139 24.45 -11.64 -4.82
C ALA A 139 25.50 -11.31 -5.91
N GLN A 140 25.27 -11.67 -7.18
CA GLN A 140 26.12 -11.28 -8.30
C GLN A 140 25.69 -9.97 -8.97
N MET A 141 24.51 -9.43 -8.63
CA MET A 141 24.05 -8.17 -9.20
C MET A 141 24.94 -6.99 -8.77
N PRO A 142 25.04 -5.92 -9.58
CA PRO A 142 25.72 -4.70 -9.17
C PRO A 142 24.94 -3.94 -8.08
N ALA A 143 23.60 -3.98 -8.14
CA ALA A 143 22.69 -3.37 -7.18
C ALA A 143 21.30 -4.02 -7.32
N MET A 144 20.51 -3.98 -6.24
CA MET A 144 19.08 -4.31 -6.27
C MET A 144 18.28 -3.08 -6.71
N ALA A 145 18.61 -2.53 -7.89
CA ALA A 145 18.08 -1.27 -8.40
C ALA A 145 16.63 -1.40 -8.92
N HIS A 146 16.01 -0.28 -9.27
CA HIS A 146 14.69 -0.28 -9.93
C HIS A 146 14.78 -0.96 -11.30
N THR A 147 13.67 -1.58 -11.71
CA THR A 147 13.52 -2.27 -12.99
C THR A 147 12.91 -1.39 -14.08
N SER A 148 12.24 -0.30 -13.69
CA SER A 148 11.59 0.60 -14.63
C SER A 148 11.60 2.06 -14.13
N VAL A 149 11.35 2.98 -15.06
CA VAL A 149 11.05 4.39 -14.72
C VAL A 149 9.78 4.46 -13.88
N ALA A 150 8.76 3.65 -14.20
CA ALA A 150 7.50 3.63 -13.46
C ALA A 150 7.71 3.27 -11.98
N GLU A 151 8.50 2.22 -11.71
CA GLU A 151 8.85 1.78 -10.36
C GLU A 151 9.57 2.88 -9.58
N ARG A 152 10.60 3.49 -10.19
CA ARG A 152 11.35 4.59 -9.57
C ARG A 152 10.45 5.78 -9.23
N LEU A 153 9.54 6.14 -10.13
CA LEU A 153 8.61 7.24 -9.92
C LEU A 153 7.53 6.86 -8.91
N GLY A 154 7.11 5.59 -8.87
CA GLY A 154 6.19 5.04 -7.87
C GLY A 154 6.74 5.20 -6.47
N GLU A 155 8.00 4.81 -6.26
CA GLU A 155 8.73 5.00 -5.00
C GLU A 155 8.85 6.49 -4.62
N ARG A 156 9.12 7.37 -5.61
CA ARG A 156 9.29 8.80 -5.35
C ARG A 156 7.99 9.53 -4.99
N PHE A 157 6.88 9.15 -5.64
CA PHE A 157 5.60 9.85 -5.55
C PHE A 157 4.52 9.03 -4.82
N HIS A 158 4.92 7.94 -4.16
CA HIS A 158 4.06 7.03 -3.39
C HIS A 158 2.94 6.41 -4.25
N MET A 159 3.20 6.14 -5.52
CA MET A 159 2.19 5.68 -6.49
C MET A 159 2.37 4.22 -6.87
N ASP A 160 1.26 3.56 -7.21
CA ASP A 160 1.31 2.29 -7.92
C ASP A 160 1.84 2.52 -9.35
N GLU A 161 2.69 1.63 -9.84
CA GLU A 161 3.31 1.76 -11.17
C GLU A 161 2.28 1.82 -12.30
N LYS A 162 1.25 0.98 -12.22
CA LYS A 162 0.16 0.97 -13.21
C LYS A 162 -0.73 2.18 -13.05
N PHE A 163 -0.85 2.72 -11.84
CA PHE A 163 -1.57 3.96 -11.61
C PHE A 163 -0.89 5.19 -12.22
N ILE A 164 0.46 5.24 -12.25
CA ILE A 164 1.19 6.28 -12.98
C ILE A 164 0.80 6.27 -14.46
N ALA A 165 0.82 5.10 -15.10
CA ALA A 165 0.41 4.98 -16.50
C ALA A 165 -1.08 5.32 -16.71
N PHE A 166 -1.95 4.88 -15.80
CA PHE A 166 -3.38 5.18 -15.84
C PHE A 166 -3.68 6.67 -15.78
N LEU A 167 -2.98 7.41 -14.91
CA LEU A 167 -3.18 8.86 -14.74
C LEU A 167 -2.62 9.67 -15.93
N ASN A 168 -1.79 9.04 -16.78
CA ASN A 168 -1.10 9.64 -17.91
C ASN A 168 -1.39 8.91 -19.23
N PRO A 169 -2.67 8.83 -19.65
CA PRO A 169 -3.05 8.04 -20.81
C PRO A 169 -2.35 8.55 -22.07
N GLY A 170 -1.76 7.61 -22.82
CA GLY A 170 -1.08 7.90 -24.10
C GLY A 170 0.27 8.60 -23.98
N THR A 171 0.87 8.67 -22.78
CA THR A 171 2.21 9.23 -22.58
C THR A 171 3.20 8.13 -22.19
N ASP A 172 4.26 7.98 -22.96
CA ASP A 172 5.35 7.05 -22.63
C ASP A 172 6.17 7.59 -21.45
N LEU A 173 6.53 6.70 -20.51
CA LEU A 173 7.31 7.04 -19.32
C LEU A 173 8.83 7.08 -19.63
N VAL A 174 9.23 8.04 -20.46
CA VAL A 174 10.62 8.21 -20.94
C VAL A 174 11.17 9.60 -20.61
N PRO A 175 12.50 9.76 -20.48
CA PRO A 175 13.12 11.06 -20.26
C PRO A 175 12.64 12.14 -21.25
N GLY A 176 12.30 13.31 -20.73
CA GLY A 176 11.75 14.45 -21.47
C GLY A 176 10.22 14.50 -21.52
N ALA A 177 9.52 13.38 -21.28
CA ALA A 177 8.06 13.39 -21.15
C ALA A 177 7.65 14.15 -19.88
N THR A 178 6.59 14.95 -19.97
CA THR A 178 5.96 15.59 -18.81
C THR A 178 4.68 14.87 -18.48
N ILE A 179 4.59 14.38 -17.25
CA ILE A 179 3.48 13.57 -16.73
C ILE A 179 2.88 14.23 -15.48
N LYS A 180 1.66 13.83 -15.14
CA LYS A 180 1.02 14.09 -13.86
C LYS A 180 1.38 13.00 -12.86
N VAL A 181 1.89 13.40 -11.71
CA VAL A 181 2.18 12.52 -10.57
C VAL A 181 1.47 13.04 -9.32
N ILE A 182 1.37 12.20 -8.30
CA ILE A 182 0.87 12.65 -6.99
C ILE A 182 1.85 13.65 -6.38
N ASN A 183 1.30 14.71 -5.82
CA ASN A 183 2.04 15.61 -4.95
C ASN A 183 1.90 15.09 -3.51
N THR A 184 2.91 14.39 -3.01
CA THR A 184 2.92 13.79 -1.66
C THR A 184 3.10 14.84 -0.53
N GLY A 185 3.36 16.10 -0.88
CA GLY A 185 3.61 17.16 0.09
C GLY A 185 4.99 17.01 0.75
N SER A 186 5.10 17.47 2.00
CA SER A 186 6.35 17.37 2.76
C SER A 186 6.33 16.14 3.65
N ARG A 187 7.44 15.40 3.66
CA ARG A 187 7.68 14.32 4.63
C ARG A 187 7.48 14.80 6.07
N MET A 188 6.89 13.93 6.87
CA MET A 188 6.72 14.14 8.30
C MET A 188 8.09 14.24 8.98
N ARG A 189 8.15 15.08 10.02
CA ARG A 189 9.35 15.31 10.82
C ARG A 189 9.00 15.29 12.29
N GLY A 190 9.99 14.98 13.11
CA GLY A 190 9.85 14.92 14.56
C GLY A 190 10.76 13.85 15.15
N THR A 191 10.68 13.66 16.46
CA THR A 191 11.34 12.54 17.14
C THR A 191 10.27 11.58 17.62
N VAL A 192 10.29 10.35 17.11
CA VAL A 192 9.44 9.25 17.58
C VAL A 192 10.06 8.66 18.85
N ALA A 193 9.36 8.80 19.96
CA ALA A 193 9.73 8.22 21.25
C ALA A 193 9.18 6.80 21.42
N ARG A 194 7.99 6.51 20.88
CA ARG A 194 7.33 5.21 20.97
C ARG A 194 6.74 4.78 19.63
N ILE A 195 6.96 3.53 19.26
CA ILE A 195 6.33 2.86 18.13
C ILE A 195 5.39 1.78 18.67
N LEU A 196 4.15 1.77 18.18
CA LEU A 196 3.20 0.69 18.38
C LEU A 196 3.02 -0.08 17.08
N VAL A 197 3.16 -1.41 17.15
CA VAL A 197 2.94 -2.33 16.03
C VAL A 197 1.65 -3.09 16.27
N ASP A 198 0.63 -2.80 15.47
CA ASP A 198 -0.71 -3.38 15.56
C ASP A 198 -0.86 -4.52 14.56
N VAL A 199 -0.83 -5.75 15.08
CA VAL A 199 -0.97 -6.96 14.28
C VAL A 199 -2.39 -7.15 13.72
N ASN A 200 -3.40 -6.52 14.34
CA ASN A 200 -4.81 -6.70 14.01
C ASN A 200 -5.20 -5.81 12.83
N THR A 201 -4.85 -4.53 12.90
CA THR A 201 -5.13 -3.57 11.81
C THR A 201 -4.00 -3.50 10.79
N ARG A 202 -2.89 -4.21 11.02
CA ARG A 202 -1.68 -4.22 10.17
C ARG A 202 -1.07 -2.83 9.98
N ARG A 203 -0.84 -2.15 11.10
CA ARG A 203 -0.38 -0.75 11.13
C ARG A 203 0.80 -0.55 12.09
N VAL A 204 1.62 0.45 11.81
CA VAL A 204 2.75 0.88 12.65
C VAL A 204 2.59 2.37 12.93
N ALA A 205 2.36 2.72 14.20
CA ALA A 205 2.15 4.10 14.63
C ALA A 205 3.34 4.63 15.44
N GLY A 206 3.86 5.79 15.05
CA GLY A 206 4.94 6.51 15.75
C GLY A 206 4.42 7.71 16.52
N PHE A 207 4.73 7.76 17.82
CA PHE A 207 4.34 8.81 18.75
C PHE A 207 5.55 9.57 19.27
N ASP A 208 5.39 10.87 19.52
CA ASP A 208 6.39 11.67 20.24
C ASP A 208 6.38 11.39 21.75
N ALA A 209 7.23 12.10 22.49
CA ALA A 209 7.38 11.93 23.93
C ALA A 209 6.13 12.36 24.73
N ASP A 210 5.29 13.22 24.17
CA ASP A 210 4.04 13.71 24.77
C ASP A 210 2.85 12.79 24.44
N GLY A 211 3.09 11.71 23.68
CA GLY A 211 2.06 10.77 23.26
C GLY A 211 1.24 11.23 22.06
N LYS A 212 1.66 12.30 21.36
CA LYS A 212 1.01 12.75 20.13
C LYS A 212 1.43 11.84 18.97
N LEU A 213 0.43 11.37 18.21
CA LEU A 213 0.67 10.63 16.97
C LEU A 213 1.36 11.54 15.95
N LEU A 214 2.53 11.12 15.48
CA LEU A 214 3.26 11.80 14.41
C LEU A 214 2.99 11.14 13.06
N VAL A 215 3.04 9.81 13.02
CA VAL A 215 2.98 9.02 11.78
C VAL A 215 2.26 7.69 12.00
N ASP A 216 1.59 7.19 10.99
CA ASP A 216 0.99 5.85 10.97
C ASP A 216 1.03 5.23 9.57
N TYR A 217 1.62 4.05 9.46
CA TYR A 217 1.92 3.35 8.21
C TYR A 217 1.23 1.98 8.13
N PRO A 218 0.72 1.58 6.95
CA PRO A 218 0.32 0.20 6.71
C PRO A 218 1.56 -0.69 6.68
N ALA A 219 1.42 -1.91 7.18
CA ALA A 219 2.54 -2.83 7.29
C ALA A 219 2.15 -4.26 6.98
N THR A 220 3.07 -5.02 6.39
CA THR A 220 3.03 -6.47 6.51
C THR A 220 3.63 -6.86 7.85
N ILE A 221 2.89 -7.62 8.62
CA ILE A 221 3.29 -8.08 9.95
C ILE A 221 3.26 -9.62 9.95
N GLY A 222 4.14 -10.23 10.73
CA GLY A 222 4.32 -11.68 10.77
C GLY A 222 3.02 -12.45 10.95
N SER A 223 2.86 -13.53 10.18
CA SER A 223 1.66 -14.37 10.20
C SER A 223 1.50 -15.16 11.51
N SER A 224 0.37 -15.84 11.69
CA SER A 224 0.22 -16.82 12.78
C SER A 224 1.21 -17.99 12.69
N ALA A 225 1.64 -18.37 11.47
CA ALA A 225 2.65 -19.40 11.26
C ALA A 225 4.07 -18.93 11.59
N THR A 226 4.32 -17.62 11.50
CA THR A 226 5.61 -16.96 11.76
C THR A 226 5.41 -15.63 12.48
N PRO A 227 5.02 -15.69 13.76
CA PRO A 227 4.58 -14.50 14.46
C PRO A 227 5.72 -13.50 14.63
N SER A 228 5.33 -12.24 14.51
CA SER A 228 6.14 -11.12 14.98
C SER A 228 6.48 -11.30 16.47
N PRO A 229 7.57 -10.70 16.94
CA PRO A 229 7.93 -10.84 18.34
C PRO A 229 6.85 -10.17 19.22
N SER A 230 6.70 -10.64 20.45
CA SER A 230 5.75 -10.05 21.41
C SER A 230 6.45 -9.16 22.43
N GLY A 231 5.71 -8.17 22.93
CA GLY A 231 6.13 -7.32 24.04
C GLY A 231 6.98 -6.13 23.62
N SER A 232 7.71 -5.59 24.60
CA SER A 232 8.45 -4.34 24.46
C SER A 232 9.89 -4.56 24.03
N HIS A 233 10.32 -3.76 23.06
CA HIS A 233 11.64 -3.71 22.46
C HIS A 233 12.07 -2.24 22.33
N HIS A 234 13.26 -2.01 21.80
CA HIS A 234 13.69 -0.68 21.36
C HIS A 234 14.42 -0.76 20.03
N VAL A 235 14.54 0.38 19.34
CA VAL A 235 15.38 0.50 18.14
C VAL A 235 16.84 0.33 18.55
N ALA A 236 17.48 -0.76 18.14
CA ALA A 236 18.88 -1.06 18.44
C ALA A 236 19.85 -0.56 17.37
N LYS A 237 19.38 -0.38 16.13
CA LYS A 237 20.18 0.11 15.01
C LYS A 237 19.31 0.63 13.88
N VAL A 238 19.86 1.54 13.09
CA VAL A 238 19.30 1.98 11.81
C VAL A 238 20.38 1.84 10.75
N ALA A 239 20.05 1.21 9.63
CA ALA A 239 20.92 1.12 8.47
C ALA A 239 20.15 1.60 7.24
N LEU A 240 20.68 2.65 6.60
CA LEU A 240 20.16 3.18 5.34
C LEU A 240 20.87 2.50 4.17
N ASN A 241 20.10 2.15 3.16
CA ASN A 241 20.50 1.40 1.97
C ASN A 241 21.43 0.20 2.29
N PRO A 242 21.00 -0.74 3.16
CA PRO A 242 21.88 -1.79 3.67
C PRO A 242 22.09 -2.92 2.65
N ASN A 243 23.27 -3.54 2.68
CA ASN A 243 23.44 -4.89 2.13
C ASN A 243 22.55 -5.87 2.91
N TYR A 244 22.11 -6.94 2.24
CA TYR A 244 21.41 -8.05 2.89
C TYR A 244 22.31 -9.28 2.96
N THR A 245 22.59 -9.76 4.18
CA THR A 245 23.31 -11.01 4.39
C THR A 245 22.33 -12.17 4.47
N TYR A 246 22.36 -13.04 3.47
CA TYR A 246 21.66 -14.32 3.47
C TYR A 246 22.56 -15.37 4.13
N ASP A 247 22.13 -15.98 5.23
CA ASP A 247 22.82 -17.10 5.89
C ASP A 247 21.86 -18.30 5.95
N PRO A 248 22.03 -19.34 5.11
CA PRO A 248 21.07 -20.44 5.01
C PRO A 248 20.93 -21.26 6.29
N ARG A 249 21.89 -21.14 7.20
CA ARG A 249 21.88 -21.81 8.52
C ARG A 249 21.04 -21.05 9.55
N LYS A 250 20.64 -19.82 9.25
CA LYS A 250 19.90 -18.93 10.16
C LYS A 250 18.58 -18.50 9.54
N ASN A 251 18.62 -17.98 8.33
CA ASN A 251 17.44 -17.63 7.58
C ASN A 251 16.77 -18.96 7.15
N PHE A 252 16.94 -19.31 5.88
CA PHE A 252 16.38 -20.51 5.28
C PHE A 252 17.32 -20.91 4.16
N GLN A 253 17.29 -22.19 3.78
CA GLN A 253 17.99 -22.65 2.59
C GLN A 253 17.04 -22.57 1.38
N GLN A 254 17.29 -21.62 0.47
CA GLN A 254 16.62 -21.52 -0.82
C GLN A 254 17.34 -22.39 -1.84
N GLY A 255 16.69 -23.45 -2.32
CA GLY A 255 17.29 -24.37 -3.28
C GLY A 255 18.64 -24.91 -2.78
N ASP A 256 19.65 -24.82 -3.64
CA ASP A 256 21.01 -25.30 -3.36
C ASP A 256 21.92 -24.24 -2.70
N ASN A 257 21.37 -23.08 -2.29
CA ASN A 257 22.14 -22.01 -1.66
C ASN A 257 22.52 -22.36 -0.22
N ASP A 258 23.66 -23.06 -0.05
CA ASP A 258 24.20 -23.57 1.21
C ASP A 258 25.28 -22.69 1.86
N LYS A 259 25.62 -21.56 1.22
CA LYS A 259 26.65 -20.60 1.66
C LYS A 259 26.07 -19.27 2.10
N VAL A 260 26.84 -18.55 2.92
CA VAL A 260 26.55 -17.15 3.24
C VAL A 260 26.76 -16.30 2.00
N LEU A 261 25.75 -15.50 1.65
CA LEU A 261 25.75 -14.61 0.50
C LEU A 261 25.51 -13.17 0.96
N VAL A 262 26.08 -12.21 0.22
CA VAL A 262 25.82 -10.79 0.43
C VAL A 262 25.12 -10.26 -0.80
N VAL A 263 23.83 -9.96 -0.65
CA VAL A 263 23.01 -9.30 -1.66
C VAL A 263 23.30 -7.79 -1.59
N PRO A 264 23.60 -7.14 -2.73
CA PRO A 264 23.88 -5.71 -2.78
C PRO A 264 22.64 -4.89 -2.36
N PRO A 265 22.80 -3.60 -2.05
CA PRO A 265 21.70 -2.78 -1.56
C PRO A 265 20.84 -2.26 -2.73
N GLY A 266 19.66 -1.75 -2.39
CA GLY A 266 18.77 -1.07 -3.34
C GLY A 266 17.28 -1.22 -2.98
N PRO A 267 16.39 -0.49 -3.68
CA PRO A 267 14.93 -0.53 -3.44
C PRO A 267 14.34 -1.93 -3.57
N ASN A 268 14.92 -2.76 -4.45
CA ASN A 268 14.49 -4.14 -4.64
C ASN A 268 15.18 -5.16 -3.73
N ALA A 269 15.98 -4.72 -2.76
CA ALA A 269 16.64 -5.61 -1.82
C ALA A 269 15.61 -6.30 -0.90
N PRO A 270 15.93 -7.47 -0.32
CA PRO A 270 14.99 -8.20 0.57
C PRO A 270 14.46 -7.40 1.77
N VAL A 271 15.20 -6.39 2.21
CA VAL A 271 14.81 -5.47 3.29
C VAL A 271 14.56 -4.04 2.81
N GLY A 272 14.48 -3.84 1.49
CA GLY A 272 14.29 -2.53 0.88
C GLY A 272 15.45 -1.56 1.15
N THR A 273 15.15 -0.27 1.13
CA THR A 273 16.15 0.80 1.32
C THR A 273 16.51 1.06 2.78
N VAL A 274 15.85 0.42 3.74
CA VAL A 274 16.03 0.72 5.17
C VAL A 274 15.88 -0.52 6.03
N TRP A 275 16.77 -0.65 7.01
CA TRP A 275 16.63 -1.59 8.12
C TRP A 275 16.69 -0.89 9.48
N ILE A 276 15.58 -0.90 10.22
CA ILE A 276 15.48 -0.48 11.62
C ILE A 276 15.49 -1.74 12.49
N GLY A 277 16.66 -2.12 12.98
CA GLY A 277 16.84 -3.32 13.79
C GLY A 277 16.37 -3.10 15.23
N LEU A 278 15.69 -4.10 15.79
CA LEU A 278 15.19 -4.08 17.15
C LEU A 278 16.17 -4.73 18.13
N SER A 279 15.93 -4.48 19.43
CA SER A 279 16.67 -5.08 20.54
C SER A 279 16.49 -6.59 20.64
N LYS A 280 15.43 -7.14 20.03
CA LYS A 280 15.31 -8.58 19.81
C LYS A 280 16.13 -8.97 18.57
N PRO A 281 17.15 -9.84 18.72
CA PRO A 281 18.00 -10.24 17.61
C PRO A 281 17.19 -10.69 16.41
N THR A 282 17.67 -10.36 15.20
CA THR A 282 17.09 -10.74 13.89
C THR A 282 15.73 -10.15 13.53
N TYR A 283 15.11 -9.34 14.39
CA TYR A 283 13.85 -8.64 14.08
C TYR A 283 14.09 -7.16 13.75
N GLY A 284 13.27 -6.63 12.85
CA GLY A 284 13.37 -5.26 12.38
C GLY A 284 12.08 -4.75 11.73
N ILE A 285 11.99 -3.43 11.64
CA ILE A 285 11.07 -2.71 10.76
C ILE A 285 11.88 -2.30 9.53
N HIS A 286 11.39 -2.59 8.33
CA HIS A 286 12.18 -2.40 7.11
C HIS A 286 11.31 -2.09 5.89
N GLY A 287 11.94 -1.64 4.81
CA GLY A 287 11.30 -1.38 3.52
C GLY A 287 10.93 -2.67 2.78
N THR A 288 10.34 -2.55 1.59
CA THR A 288 9.95 -3.73 0.81
C THR A 288 10.06 -3.49 -0.69
N PRO A 289 10.48 -4.51 -1.47
CA PRO A 289 10.48 -4.43 -2.94
C PRO A 289 9.08 -4.51 -3.55
N THR A 290 8.05 -4.82 -2.76
CA THR A 290 6.68 -5.07 -3.26
C THR A 290 5.63 -4.25 -2.48
N PRO A 291 5.68 -2.91 -2.53
CA PRO A 291 4.83 -2.06 -1.69
C PRO A 291 3.32 -2.25 -1.93
N SER A 292 2.90 -2.58 -3.15
CA SER A 292 1.49 -2.85 -3.48
C SER A 292 0.94 -4.15 -2.85
N GLN A 293 1.82 -4.99 -2.29
CA GLN A 293 1.47 -6.28 -1.71
C GLN A 293 1.46 -6.28 -0.19
N LEU A 294 1.57 -5.12 0.48
CA LEU A 294 1.65 -5.06 1.95
C LEU A 294 0.52 -5.82 2.68
N PHE A 295 -0.70 -5.81 2.13
CA PHE A 295 -1.86 -6.50 2.72
C PHE A 295 -2.13 -7.89 2.13
N ARG A 296 -1.42 -8.28 1.06
CA ARG A 296 -1.55 -9.61 0.44
C ARG A 296 -0.47 -10.56 0.93
N ASN A 297 0.74 -10.04 1.15
CA ASN A 297 1.87 -10.79 1.64
C ASN A 297 1.78 -11.04 3.14
N GLN A 298 2.46 -12.09 3.57
CA GLN A 298 2.73 -12.38 4.97
C GLN A 298 4.24 -12.30 5.18
N SER A 299 4.69 -11.68 6.27
CA SER A 299 6.11 -11.68 6.61
C SER A 299 6.42 -12.85 7.54
N MET A 300 7.71 -13.17 7.67
CA MET A 300 8.21 -14.18 8.62
C MET A 300 8.68 -13.51 9.92
N GLY A 301 7.81 -12.68 10.50
CA GLY A 301 8.00 -12.04 11.80
C GLY A 301 8.61 -10.63 11.80
N CYS A 302 9.20 -10.16 10.69
CA CYS A 302 9.62 -8.75 10.54
C CYS A 302 8.46 -7.85 10.12
N VAL A 303 8.59 -6.54 10.34
CA VAL A 303 7.57 -5.56 9.95
C VAL A 303 8.01 -4.89 8.65
N ARG A 304 7.22 -5.07 7.57
CA ARG A 304 7.51 -4.49 6.25
C ARG A 304 6.66 -3.24 6.04
N LEU A 305 7.29 -2.16 5.62
CA LEU A 305 6.67 -0.92 5.16
C LEU A 305 7.04 -0.69 3.69
N THR A 306 6.37 0.24 3.03
CA THR A 306 6.90 0.80 1.77
C THR A 306 8.28 1.40 2.03
N ASN A 307 9.15 1.48 1.01
CA ASN A 307 10.48 2.06 1.21
C ASN A 307 10.41 3.52 1.67
N TRP A 308 9.49 4.32 1.12
CA TRP A 308 9.32 5.71 1.53
C TRP A 308 8.87 5.89 2.98
N ASP A 309 7.98 5.02 3.48
CA ASP A 309 7.52 5.05 4.87
C ASP A 309 8.63 4.58 5.83
N ALA A 310 9.38 3.54 5.44
CA ALA A 310 10.53 3.05 6.21
C ALA A 310 11.63 4.12 6.31
N GLU A 311 11.92 4.81 5.20
CA GLU A 311 12.85 5.95 5.15
C GLU A 311 12.38 7.09 6.06
N GLU A 312 11.11 7.47 6.00
CA GLU A 312 10.58 8.52 6.87
C GLU A 312 10.75 8.15 8.35
N LEU A 313 10.31 6.94 8.74
CA LEU A 313 10.44 6.46 10.11
C LEU A 313 11.90 6.40 10.57
N ALA A 314 12.82 5.95 9.71
CA ALA A 314 14.25 5.85 10.04
C ALA A 314 14.88 7.20 10.42
N HIS A 315 14.39 8.31 9.85
CA HIS A 315 14.85 9.65 10.19
C HIS A 315 14.20 10.22 11.47
N MET A 316 13.14 9.58 11.98
CA MET A 316 12.41 10.03 13.17
C MET A 316 12.76 9.24 14.43
N VAL A 317 13.30 8.02 14.31
CA VAL A 317 13.67 7.18 15.46
C VAL A 317 15.06 7.49 16.02
N ARG A 318 15.30 7.12 17.29
CA ARG A 318 16.59 7.22 17.98
C ARG A 318 17.03 5.87 18.52
N VAL A 319 18.25 5.48 18.15
CA VAL A 319 18.89 4.24 18.63
C VAL A 319 18.97 4.23 20.16
N ASN A 320 18.66 3.07 20.75
CA ASN A 320 18.59 2.77 22.18
C ASN A 320 17.59 3.60 22.99
N THR A 321 16.77 4.43 22.34
CA THR A 321 15.84 5.35 23.01
C THR A 321 14.40 5.15 22.55
N THR A 322 14.16 5.00 21.24
CA THR A 322 12.81 4.78 20.72
C THR A 322 12.32 3.40 21.15
N ALA A 323 11.27 3.38 21.97
CA ALA A 323 10.58 2.17 22.38
C ALA A 323 9.76 1.61 21.21
N VAL A 324 9.69 0.29 21.10
CA VAL A 324 8.88 -0.42 20.10
C VAL A 324 8.07 -1.48 20.82
N GLU A 325 6.75 -1.42 20.69
CA GLU A 325 5.84 -2.36 21.35
C GLU A 325 5.01 -3.10 20.31
N PHE A 326 5.08 -4.42 20.35
CA PHE A 326 4.19 -5.28 19.56
C PHE A 326 2.95 -5.58 20.39
N LEU A 327 1.82 -5.06 19.92
CA LEU A 327 0.55 -5.22 20.61
C LEU A 327 0.10 -6.68 20.55
N PRO A 328 -0.48 -7.22 21.65
CA PRO A 328 -1.08 -8.55 21.63
C PRO A 328 -2.16 -8.68 20.56
N ALA A 329 -2.38 -9.91 20.09
CA ALA A 329 -3.53 -10.20 19.24
C ALA A 329 -4.83 -9.80 19.97
N GLY A 330 -5.73 -9.13 19.26
CA GLY A 330 -6.97 -8.56 19.79
C GLY A 330 -6.81 -7.19 20.47
N VAL A 331 -5.60 -6.65 20.62
CA VAL A 331 -5.35 -5.30 21.15
C VAL A 331 -4.93 -4.38 20.01
N THR A 332 -5.74 -3.35 19.77
CA THR A 332 -5.46 -2.34 18.75
C THR A 332 -4.64 -1.17 19.30
N ILE A 333 -4.09 -0.34 18.42
CA ILE A 333 -3.50 0.95 18.84
C ILE A 333 -4.53 1.81 19.57
N ALA A 334 -5.82 1.76 19.18
CA ALA A 334 -6.87 2.54 19.86
C ALA A 334 -7.02 2.12 21.32
N ASP A 335 -7.03 0.81 21.58
CA ASP A 335 -7.05 0.25 22.94
C ASP A 335 -5.80 0.68 23.73
N ALA A 336 -4.63 0.60 23.10
CA ALA A 336 -3.34 0.92 23.73
C ALA A 336 -3.14 2.42 24.01
N THR A 337 -3.83 3.30 23.28
CA THR A 337 -3.78 4.76 23.50
C THR A 337 -4.96 5.28 24.31
N GLY A 338 -5.96 4.44 24.61
CA GLY A 338 -7.22 4.88 25.22
C GLY A 338 -8.02 5.82 24.31
N ALA A 339 -7.77 5.78 23.00
CA ALA A 339 -8.65 6.41 22.03
C ALA A 339 -9.94 5.60 22.00
N ALA A 340 -10.91 6.00 22.82
CA ALA A 340 -12.20 5.33 22.91
C ALA A 340 -12.88 5.28 21.52
N ASP A 341 -13.60 4.19 21.24
CA ASP A 341 -14.68 4.22 20.25
C ASP A 341 -15.63 5.34 20.70
N ALA A 342 -15.55 6.50 20.04
CA ALA A 342 -16.55 7.53 20.25
C ALA A 342 -17.89 6.89 19.87
N ALA A 343 -18.70 6.54 20.86
CA ALA A 343 -20.04 6.01 20.63
C ALA A 343 -20.74 6.95 19.65
N SER A 344 -21.24 6.41 18.55
CA SER A 344 -21.91 7.19 17.52
C SER A 344 -23.05 7.97 18.15
N ALA A 345 -22.87 9.28 18.34
CA ALA A 345 -24.01 10.16 18.25
C ALA A 345 -24.49 10.00 16.80
N PRO A 346 -25.79 9.73 16.56
CA PRO A 346 -26.28 9.75 15.18
C PRO A 346 -25.86 11.08 14.57
N ALA A 347 -25.29 11.03 13.37
CA ALA A 347 -25.00 12.21 12.60
C ALA A 347 -26.31 12.98 12.42
N GLU A 348 -26.58 13.93 13.30
CA GLU A 348 -27.54 14.99 13.03
C GLU A 348 -27.05 15.61 11.72
N PRO A 349 -27.86 15.59 10.64
CA PRO A 349 -27.48 16.23 9.41
C PRO A 349 -27.15 17.69 9.76
N LEU A 350 -25.93 18.13 9.47
CA LEU A 350 -25.64 19.56 9.49
C LEU A 350 -26.65 20.21 8.55
N GLU A 351 -27.59 21.00 9.10
CA GLU A 351 -28.57 21.73 8.30
C GLU A 351 -27.79 22.62 7.31
N THR A 352 -27.89 22.30 6.02
CA THR A 352 -27.40 23.16 4.96
C THR A 352 -28.23 24.45 5.01
N PRO A 353 -27.60 25.64 5.10
CA PRO A 353 -28.33 26.89 4.96
C PRO A 353 -29.03 26.87 3.60
N ALA A 354 -30.35 27.02 3.59
CA ALA A 354 -31.15 27.08 2.37
C ALA A 354 -30.57 28.13 1.42
N ALA A 355 -29.99 27.66 0.32
CA ALA A 355 -29.51 28.53 -0.74
C ALA A 355 -30.72 29.25 -1.35
N ALA A 356 -30.78 30.57 -1.16
CA ALA A 356 -31.72 31.41 -1.87
C ALA A 356 -31.47 31.28 -3.39
N THR A 357 -32.47 30.78 -4.12
CA THR A 357 -32.44 30.62 -5.58
C THR A 357 -32.40 31.98 -6.28
N PRO A 358 -31.38 32.31 -7.08
CA PRO A 358 -31.51 33.34 -8.11
C PRO A 358 -32.15 32.70 -9.34
N ALA A 359 -33.18 33.34 -9.89
CA ALA A 359 -33.87 32.90 -11.10
C ALA A 359 -32.91 32.83 -12.31
N ALA A 360 -32.95 31.71 -13.03
CA ALA A 360 -32.21 31.50 -14.27
C ALA A 360 -32.91 32.19 -15.47
N PRO A 361 -32.17 32.80 -16.42
CA PRO A 361 -32.73 33.26 -17.69
C PRO A 361 -32.85 32.10 -18.70
N ALA A 362 -33.75 32.28 -19.67
CA ALA A 362 -34.22 31.28 -20.64
C ALA A 362 -33.12 30.70 -21.56
N PRO A 363 -33.29 29.45 -22.05
CA PRO A 363 -32.26 28.75 -22.83
C PRO A 363 -32.16 29.26 -24.28
N ALA A 364 -30.92 29.41 -24.75
CA ALA A 364 -30.59 29.60 -26.17
C ALA A 364 -30.52 28.25 -26.91
N GLU A 365 -30.84 28.26 -28.20
CA GLU A 365 -30.94 27.09 -29.08
C GLU A 365 -29.64 26.25 -29.16
N PRO A 366 -29.73 24.93 -29.43
CA PRO A 366 -28.57 24.06 -29.51
C PRO A 366 -27.76 24.29 -30.78
N LEU A 367 -26.44 24.43 -30.64
CA LEU A 367 -25.51 24.37 -31.76
C LEU A 367 -25.26 22.91 -32.17
N ASP A 368 -25.46 22.65 -33.46
CA ASP A 368 -25.18 21.38 -34.13
C ASP A 368 -23.66 21.19 -34.30
N TYR A 369 -23.09 20.23 -33.57
CA TYR A 369 -21.72 19.76 -33.75
C TYR A 369 -21.75 18.36 -34.38
N THR A 370 -21.68 18.31 -35.71
CA THR A 370 -21.35 17.08 -36.42
C THR A 370 -19.84 16.88 -36.43
N ASP A 371 -19.37 15.79 -35.80
CA ASP A 371 -17.97 15.35 -35.79
C ASP A 371 -17.57 14.81 -37.20
N PRO A 372 -16.64 15.45 -37.92
CA PRO A 372 -16.23 15.01 -39.26
C PRO A 372 -15.21 13.84 -39.26
N LEU A 373 -14.84 13.26 -38.12
CA LEU A 373 -13.85 12.17 -38.04
C LEU A 373 -14.40 10.81 -37.56
N ALA A 374 -15.71 10.70 -37.35
CA ALA A 374 -16.37 9.45 -36.97
C ALA A 374 -16.22 8.29 -38.00
N ALA A 375 -15.80 8.57 -39.24
CA ALA A 375 -15.75 7.58 -40.33
C ALA A 375 -14.39 6.85 -40.52
N LYS A 376 -13.41 6.98 -39.60
CA LYS A 376 -12.07 6.37 -39.77
C LYS A 376 -11.53 5.52 -38.61
N ARG A 377 -12.40 4.97 -37.74
CA ARG A 377 -11.97 3.92 -36.79
C ARG A 377 -12.42 2.55 -37.26
N ALA A 378 -11.48 1.76 -37.78
CA ALA A 378 -11.65 0.31 -37.88
C ALA A 378 -11.48 -0.31 -36.48
N PRO A 379 -12.27 -1.31 -36.10
CA PRO A 379 -12.17 -1.96 -34.80
C PRO A 379 -10.92 -2.83 -34.76
N ALA A 380 -10.02 -2.56 -33.82
CA ALA A 380 -9.04 -3.55 -33.38
C ALA A 380 -9.71 -4.37 -32.27
N GLU A 381 -9.98 -5.65 -32.55
CA GLU A 381 -10.35 -6.62 -31.53
C GLU A 381 -9.19 -6.76 -30.54
N ALA A 382 -9.42 -6.30 -29.31
CA ALA A 382 -8.65 -6.76 -28.17
C ALA A 382 -9.47 -7.87 -27.50
N VAL A 383 -9.04 -9.11 -27.72
CA VAL A 383 -9.49 -10.26 -26.96
C VAL A 383 -8.93 -10.09 -25.55
N TYR A 384 -9.77 -9.66 -24.61
CA TYR A 384 -9.47 -9.67 -23.19
C TYR A 384 -10.07 -10.95 -22.61
N GLU A 385 -9.24 -11.95 -22.35
CA GLU A 385 -9.61 -13.02 -21.43
C GLU A 385 -9.57 -12.45 -20.01
N ASN A 386 -10.78 -12.32 -19.46
CA ASN A 386 -11.07 -11.89 -18.10
C ASN A 386 -10.83 -13.08 -17.18
N THR A 387 -9.69 -13.12 -16.48
CA THR A 387 -9.45 -14.13 -15.46
C THR A 387 -10.13 -13.70 -14.17
N SER A 388 -11.12 -14.50 -13.77
CA SER A 388 -11.87 -14.36 -12.52
C SER A 388 -10.94 -14.41 -11.29
N GLU A 389 -11.41 -13.96 -10.13
CA GLU A 389 -10.65 -13.99 -8.86
C GLU A 389 -10.10 -15.38 -8.48
N GLU A 390 -10.62 -16.47 -9.06
CA GLU A 390 -10.11 -17.85 -8.91
C GLU A 390 -8.96 -18.20 -9.89
N GLU A 391 -8.87 -17.53 -11.05
CA GLU A 391 -7.75 -17.66 -12.00
C GLU A 391 -6.66 -16.60 -11.80
N ALA A 392 -6.96 -15.48 -11.12
CA ALA A 392 -5.93 -14.55 -10.66
C ALA A 392 -4.99 -15.19 -9.60
N ASP A 393 -5.47 -16.23 -8.90
CA ASP A 393 -4.68 -17.03 -7.95
C ASP A 393 -3.75 -18.04 -8.66
N THR A 394 -4.04 -18.38 -9.92
CA THR A 394 -3.18 -19.25 -10.76
C THR A 394 -2.19 -18.46 -11.63
N LEU A 395 -2.37 -17.14 -11.74
CA LEU A 395 -1.49 -16.19 -12.43
C LEU A 395 -0.64 -15.34 -11.48
N ALA A 396 -0.78 -15.51 -10.17
CA ALA A 396 0.23 -15.07 -9.23
C ALA A 396 1.56 -15.77 -9.58
N PRO A 397 2.70 -15.05 -9.66
CA PRO A 397 3.98 -15.73 -9.61
C PRO A 397 3.97 -16.64 -8.36
N PRO A 398 4.57 -17.84 -8.42
CA PRO A 398 4.58 -18.75 -7.27
C PRO A 398 5.02 -17.96 -6.04
N ALA A 399 4.31 -18.17 -4.93
CA ALA A 399 4.53 -17.48 -3.68
C ALA A 399 6.02 -17.23 -3.45
N ASP A 400 6.37 -15.99 -3.10
CA ASP A 400 7.74 -15.62 -2.72
C ASP A 400 8.31 -16.75 -1.86
N PRO A 401 9.41 -17.42 -2.24
CA PRO A 401 9.93 -18.60 -1.51
C PRO A 401 10.27 -18.33 -0.03
N LEU A 402 10.13 -17.08 0.43
CA LEU A 402 10.01 -16.72 1.85
C LEU A 402 8.73 -17.25 2.55
N SER A 403 7.66 -17.61 1.85
CA SER A 403 6.38 -18.06 2.43
C SER A 403 6.48 -19.47 3.04
N ASP A 404 7.31 -20.35 2.46
CA ASP A 404 7.25 -21.79 2.76
C ASP A 404 8.38 -22.30 3.68
N ALA A 405 9.41 -21.49 3.99
CA ALA A 405 10.71 -22.03 4.44
C ALA A 405 11.23 -21.65 5.85
N LEU A 406 10.50 -20.91 6.71
CA LEU A 406 11.09 -20.28 7.92
C LEU A 406 10.58 -20.76 9.30
N SER A 407 9.99 -21.95 9.41
CA SER A 407 9.37 -22.47 10.65
C SER A 407 10.32 -22.88 11.80
N GLY A 408 11.64 -22.61 11.76
CA GLY A 408 12.60 -23.33 12.62
C GLY A 408 13.73 -22.62 13.39
N ALA A 409 14.36 -21.51 12.96
CA ALA A 409 15.75 -21.30 13.42
C ALA A 409 16.32 -19.87 13.45
N LEU A 410 15.86 -18.97 14.33
CA LEU A 410 16.55 -17.66 14.50
C LEU A 410 16.81 -17.34 15.98
N ARG A 411 17.91 -17.88 16.53
CA ARG A 411 18.32 -17.59 17.92
C ARG A 411 19.41 -16.54 18.07
N ASP A 412 20.40 -16.43 17.18
CA ASP A 412 21.47 -15.44 17.36
C ASP A 412 22.18 -15.14 16.03
N SER A 413 22.18 -13.88 15.57
CA SER A 413 23.31 -13.22 14.87
C SER A 413 22.93 -11.90 14.19
N PHE A 414 23.64 -10.83 14.56
CA PHE A 414 23.97 -9.73 13.67
C PHE A 414 25.37 -9.23 14.07
N VAL A 415 26.29 -9.11 13.10
CA VAL A 415 27.56 -8.38 13.29
C VAL A 415 27.64 -7.34 12.19
N VAL A 416 27.70 -6.07 12.59
CA VAL A 416 27.94 -4.92 11.70
C VAL A 416 29.42 -4.55 11.86
N PRO A 417 30.23 -4.47 10.79
CA PRO A 417 31.59 -3.96 10.91
C PRO A 417 31.55 -2.45 11.25
N PRO A 418 32.49 -1.95 12.05
CA PRO A 418 32.49 -0.54 12.48
C PRO A 418 32.71 0.40 11.30
N VAL A 419 31.98 1.52 11.31
CA VAL A 419 32.18 2.63 10.37
C VAL A 419 33.51 3.30 10.73
N ALA A 420 34.51 3.13 9.87
CA ALA A 420 35.75 3.89 9.96
C ALA A 420 35.53 5.29 9.38
N GLY A 421 35.44 6.27 10.28
CA GLY A 421 35.90 7.64 10.08
C GLY A 421 35.11 8.53 9.13
N GLN A 422 34.47 9.55 9.70
CA GLN A 422 34.78 10.97 9.42
C GLN A 422 34.12 11.86 10.51
N PRO A 423 34.60 13.10 10.69
CA PRO A 423 35.00 13.69 11.97
C PRO A 423 33.90 13.95 13.00
#